data_AF-A0A0F8CK99-F1
#
_entry.id   AF-A0A0F8CK99-F1
#
_cell.length_a   1.000
_cell.length_b   1.000
_cell.length_c   1.000
_cell.angle_alpha   90.00
_cell.angle_beta   90.00
_cell.angle_gamma   90.00
#
_symmetry.space_group_name_H-M   'P 1'
#
loop_
_entity.id
_entity.type
_entity.pdbx_description
1 polymer ?
#
loop_
_entity_poly.entity_id
_entity_poly.type
_entity_poly.pdbx_seq_one_letter_code
_entity_poly.pdbx_strand_id
1 'polypeptide(L)'
;MGRFGIDRPPTVLLAVIASTFFVGFGGGVVFPILPNLGAVLGISAFMVGVILSANRWVRLVANAPAGALVDRYGTRTPFVIGLFVEGVATLGYVVALAVPPAESLRPLARRCRTR
;
A
#
# COMPACT_ATOMS: atom_id res chain seq x y z
N MET A 1 -7.12 39.31 -16.99
CA MET A 1 -8.46 38.76 -16.65
C MET A 1 -9.02 38.21 -17.96
N GLY A 2 -9.27 36.92 -18.21
CA GLY A 2 -9.65 35.83 -17.31
C GLY A 2 -8.52 34.89 -16.86
N ARG A 3 -8.72 34.34 -15.67
CA ARG A 3 -7.83 33.48 -14.90
C ARG A 3 -8.19 32.03 -15.23
N PHE A 4 -7.19 31.21 -15.58
CA PHE A 4 -7.29 29.77 -15.88
C PHE A 4 -8.19 29.39 -17.07
N GLY A 5 -7.64 29.50 -18.29
CA GLY A 5 -8.17 28.85 -19.49
C GLY A 5 -8.01 27.33 -19.42
N ILE A 6 -8.82 26.66 -18.60
CA ILE A 6 -9.01 25.20 -18.63
C ILE A 6 -10.30 24.93 -19.38
N ASP A 7 -10.25 25.03 -20.71
CA ASP A 7 -11.43 24.78 -21.55
C ASP A 7 -11.77 23.28 -21.62
N ARG A 8 -10.77 22.39 -21.43
CA ARG A 8 -10.91 20.95 -21.14
C ARG A 8 -9.64 20.48 -20.41
N PRO A 9 -9.71 19.87 -19.20
CA PRO A 9 -8.52 19.25 -18.63
C PRO A 9 -8.08 18.15 -19.60
N PRO A 10 -6.80 18.09 -20.00
CA PRO A 10 -6.31 17.03 -20.87
C PRO A 10 -6.63 15.69 -20.20
N THR A 11 -7.14 14.71 -20.95
CA THR A 11 -7.57 13.40 -20.43
C THR A 11 -6.52 12.75 -19.52
N VAL A 12 -5.25 13.01 -19.80
CA VAL A 12 -4.10 12.57 -18.98
C VAL A 12 -4.16 13.11 -17.55
N LEU A 13 -4.51 14.38 -17.35
CA LEU A 13 -4.62 15.00 -16.03
C LEU A 13 -5.74 14.35 -15.22
N LEU A 14 -6.90 14.12 -15.83
CA LEU A 14 -8.00 13.41 -15.18
C LEU A 14 -7.61 11.99 -14.79
N ALA A 15 -6.89 11.27 -15.67
CA ALA A 15 -6.40 9.93 -15.38
C ALA A 15 -5.41 9.91 -14.21
N VAL A 16 -4.48 10.88 -14.14
CA VAL A 16 -3.54 11.01 -13.02
C VAL A 16 -4.25 11.32 -11.71
N ILE A 17 -5.22 12.25 -11.72
CA ILE A 17 -6.02 12.59 -10.54
C ILE A 17 -6.80 11.37 -10.05
N ALA A 18 -7.52 10.69 -10.94
CA ALA A 18 -8.30 9.51 -10.60
C ALA A 18 -7.40 8.40 -10.04
N SER A 19 -6.27 8.11 -10.70
CA SER A 19 -5.32 7.08 -10.27
C SER A 19 -4.77 7.38 -8.88
N THR A 20 -4.30 8.62 -8.65
CA THR A 20 -3.75 9.05 -7.36
C THR A 20 -4.81 9.02 -6.25
N PHE A 21 -6.05 9.37 -6.58
CA PHE A 21 -7.18 9.28 -5.64
C PHE A 21 -7.41 7.83 -5.18
N PHE A 22 -7.53 6.88 -6.10
CA PHE A 22 -7.79 5.48 -5.74
C PHE A 22 -6.64 4.84 -4.96
N VAL A 23 -5.39 5.12 -5.35
CA VAL A 23 -4.19 4.72 -4.61
C VAL A 23 -4.19 5.28 -3.19
N GLY A 24 -4.39 6.60 -3.07
CA GLY A 24 -4.42 7.27 -1.78
C GLY A 24 -5.58 6.80 -0.90
N PHE A 25 -6.74 6.54 -1.49
CA PHE A 25 -7.92 6.04 -0.80
C PHE A 25 -7.70 4.62 -0.26
N GLY A 26 -7.17 3.71 -1.08
CA GLY A 26 -6.87 2.34 -0.68
C GLY A 26 -5.95 2.27 0.52
N GLY A 27 -4.80 2.96 0.47
CA GLY A 27 -3.89 3.04 1.60
C GLY A 27 -4.49 3.80 2.80
N GLY A 28 -5.14 4.93 2.54
CA GLY A 28 -5.65 5.84 3.57
C GLY A 28 -6.76 5.24 4.45
N VAL A 29 -7.59 4.34 3.91
CA VAL A 29 -8.67 3.67 4.65
C VAL A 29 -8.15 2.48 5.46
N VAL A 30 -7.11 1.78 4.98
CA VAL A 30 -6.59 0.56 5.63
C VAL A 30 -5.90 0.86 6.97
N PHE A 31 -5.05 1.89 7.02
CA PHE A 31 -4.29 2.23 8.24
C PHE A 31 -5.13 2.54 9.50
N PRO A 32 -6.23 3.31 9.43
CA PRO A 32 -7.06 3.58 10.62
C PRO A 32 -7.91 2.38 11.06
N ILE A 33 -8.15 1.40 10.19
CA ILE A 33 -8.92 0.19 10.54
C ILE A 33 -8.04 -0.81 11.30
N LEU A 34 -6.74 -0.87 11.00
CA LEU A 34 -5.76 -1.80 11.60
C LEU A 34 -5.76 -1.80 13.15
N PRO A 35 -5.74 -0.66 13.86
CA PRO A 35 -5.81 -0.64 15.33
C PRO A 35 -7.10 -1.23 15.89
N ASN A 36 -8.25 -0.94 15.27
CA ASN A 36 -9.53 -1.52 15.66
C ASN A 36 -9.54 -3.04 15.42
N LEU A 37 -9.00 -3.47 14.29
CA LEU A 37 -8.90 -4.89 13.96
C LEU A 37 -7.91 -5.62 14.90
N GLY A 38 -6.82 -4.96 15.32
CA GLY A 38 -5.87 -5.52 16.27
C GLY A 38 -6.50 -5.86 17.61
N ALA A 39 -7.41 -5.01 18.10
CA ALA A 39 -8.17 -5.28 19.32
C ALA A 39 -9.11 -6.50 19.17
N VAL A 40 -9.72 -6.68 17.99
CA VAL A 40 -10.60 -7.82 17.68
C VAL A 40 -9.82 -9.12 17.47
N LEU A 41 -8.65 -9.04 16.84
CA LEU A 41 -7.78 -10.19 16.51
C LEU A 41 -6.84 -10.59 17.67
N GLY A 42 -6.87 -9.88 18.80
CA GLY A 42 -5.99 -10.15 19.94
C GLY A 42 -4.52 -9.80 19.68
N ILE A 43 -4.24 -8.93 18.71
CA ILE A 43 -2.88 -8.46 18.39
C ILE A 43 -2.51 -7.34 19.36
N SER A 44 -1.31 -7.40 19.93
CA SER A 44 -0.86 -6.39 20.89
C SER A 44 -0.77 -4.99 20.25
N ALA A 45 -1.13 -3.95 21.03
CA ALA A 45 -1.03 -2.56 20.59
C ALA A 45 0.40 -2.18 20.18
N PHE A 46 1.41 -2.79 20.80
CA PHE A 46 2.81 -2.64 20.42
C PHE A 46 3.06 -3.10 18.98
N MET A 47 2.56 -4.29 18.60
CA MET A 47 2.74 -4.82 17.25
C MET A 47 2.03 -3.96 16.20
N VAL A 48 0.83 -3.45 16.50
CA VAL A 48 0.15 -2.48 15.64
C VAL A 48 0.99 -1.21 15.47
N GLY A 49 1.56 -0.69 16.56
CA GLY A 49 2.47 0.46 16.52
C GLY A 49 3.72 0.21 15.66
N VAL A 50 4.28 -1.00 15.73
CA VAL A 50 5.41 -1.43 14.87
C VAL A 50 4.99 -1.46 13.40
N ILE A 51 3.84 -2.04 13.06
CA ILE A 51 3.32 -2.09 11.69
C ILE A 51 3.13 -0.68 11.11
N LEU A 52 2.46 0.20 11.86
CA LEU A 52 2.22 1.58 11.43
C LEU A 52 3.52 2.38 11.28
N SER A 53 4.48 2.19 12.19
CA SER A 53 5.79 2.84 12.13
C SER A 53 6.62 2.33 10.95
N ALA A 54 6.61 1.01 10.72
CA ALA A 54 7.32 0.39 9.60
C ALA A 54 6.87 0.96 8.25
N ASN A 55 5.56 1.18 8.07
CA ASN A 55 5.04 1.84 6.87
C ASN A 55 5.68 3.22 6.66
N ARG A 56 5.71 4.04 7.71
CA ARG A 56 6.26 5.40 7.62
C ARG A 56 7.76 5.41 7.37
N TRP A 57 8.50 4.48 7.98
CA TRP A 57 9.92 4.27 7.74
C TRP A 57 10.23 3.87 6.30
N VAL A 58 9.50 2.90 5.75
CA VAL A 58 9.66 2.47 4.35
C VAL A 58 9.45 3.65 3.41
N ARG A 59 8.40 4.46 3.63
CA ARG A 59 8.15 5.67 2.83
C ARG A 59 9.29 6.68 2.94
N LEU A 60 9.79 6.93 4.15
CA LEU A 60 10.92 7.84 4.37
C LEU A 60 12.13 7.43 3.52
N VAL A 61 12.49 6.16 3.56
CA VAL A 61 13.65 5.62 2.83
C VAL A 61 13.40 5.55 1.33
N ALA A 62 12.18 5.20 0.90
CA ALA A 62 11.84 5.02 -0.51
C ALA A 62 11.60 6.34 -1.27
N ASN A 63 11.21 7.42 -0.59
CA ASN A 63 10.90 8.70 -1.26
C ASN A 63 12.13 9.33 -1.93
N ALA A 64 13.31 9.26 -1.32
CA ALA A 64 14.54 9.80 -1.90
C ALA A 64 14.95 9.12 -3.23
N PRO A 65 15.08 7.78 -3.31
CA PRO A 65 15.37 7.11 -4.57
C PRO A 65 14.22 7.25 -5.59
N ALA A 66 12.96 7.29 -5.14
CA ALA A 66 11.84 7.55 -6.04
C ALA A 66 11.93 8.95 -6.68
N GLY A 67 12.32 9.97 -5.91
CA GLY A 67 12.58 11.32 -6.42
C GLY A 67 13.70 11.33 -7.47
N ALA A 68 14.85 10.72 -7.15
CA ALA A 68 15.97 10.61 -8.09
C ALA A 68 15.58 9.85 -9.38
N LEU A 69 14.71 8.85 -9.29
CA LEU A 69 14.19 8.12 -10.45
C LEU A 69 13.30 9.00 -11.33
N VAL A 70 12.44 9.82 -10.71
CA VAL A 70 11.59 10.80 -11.40
C VAL A 70 12.44 11.88 -12.07
N ASP A 71 13.47 12.39 -11.39
CA ASP A 71 14.36 13.42 -11.94
C ASP A 71 15.13 12.90 -13.16
N ARG A 72 15.49 11.60 -13.18
CA ARG A 72 16.25 10.98 -14.27
C ARG A 72 15.39 10.54 -15.47
N TYR A 73 14.21 9.98 -15.22
CA TYR A 73 13.38 9.34 -16.25
C TYR A 73 12.10 10.14 -16.59
N GLY A 74 11.92 11.30 -15.97
CA GLY A 74 10.70 12.09 -16.05
C GLY A 74 9.58 11.52 -15.16
N THR A 75 8.47 12.24 -15.06
CA THR A 75 7.36 11.91 -14.15
C THR A 75 6.48 10.76 -14.65
N ARG A 76 6.30 10.60 -15.96
CA ARG A 76 5.30 9.70 -16.54
C ARG A 76 5.64 8.22 -16.35
N THR A 77 6.86 7.82 -16.69
CA THR A 77 7.27 6.40 -16.69
C THR A 77 7.34 5.81 -15.28
N PRO A 78 7.99 6.46 -14.30
CA PRO A 78 8.00 5.97 -12.91
C PRO A 78 6.61 5.90 -12.29
N PHE A 79 5.71 6.84 -12.64
CA PHE A 79 4.32 6.81 -12.15
C PHE A 79 3.58 5.56 -12.61
N VAL A 80 3.61 5.23 -13.92
CA VAL A 80 2.92 4.07 -14.47
C VAL A 80 3.51 2.76 -13.92
N ILE A 81 4.83 2.66 -13.81
CA ILE A 81 5.50 1.50 -13.22
C ILE A 81 5.13 1.35 -11.75
N GLY A 82 5.16 2.44 -10.98
CA GLY A 82 4.77 2.45 -9.57
C GLY A 82 3.33 1.97 -9.38
N LEU A 83 2.41 2.47 -10.20
CA LEU A 83 1.00 2.06 -10.17
C LEU A 83 0.82 0.56 -10.50
N PHE A 84 1.57 0.05 -11.46
CA PHE A 84 1.56 -1.37 -11.80
C PHE A 84 2.09 -2.24 -10.64
N VAL A 85 3.22 -1.86 -10.06
CA VAL A 85 3.81 -2.55 -8.91
C VAL A 85 2.85 -2.55 -7.72
N GLU A 86 2.19 -1.43 -7.44
CA GLU A 86 1.19 -1.32 -6.40
C GLU A 86 -0.01 -2.24 -6.64
N GLY A 87 -0.52 -2.29 -7.87
CA GLY A 87 -1.58 -3.21 -8.27
C GLY A 87 -1.20 -4.67 -8.03
N VAL A 88 -0.01 -5.07 -8.47
CA VAL A 88 0.52 -6.43 -8.27
C VAL A 88 0.71 -6.74 -6.78
N ALA A 89 1.25 -5.81 -6.00
CA ALA A 89 1.42 -5.98 -4.56
C ALA A 89 0.07 -6.18 -3.85
N THR A 90 -0.95 -5.44 -4.27
CA THR A 90 -2.31 -5.53 -3.71
C THR A 90 -2.97 -6.87 -4.07
N LEU A 91 -2.72 -7.42 -5.26
CA LEU A 91 -3.14 -8.78 -5.60
C LEU A 91 -2.54 -9.85 -4.68
N GLY A 92 -1.41 -9.57 -4.03
CA GLY A 92 -0.85 -10.41 -2.97
C GLY A 92 -1.84 -10.68 -1.82
N TYR A 93 -2.77 -9.76 -1.53
CA TYR A 93 -3.83 -10.02 -0.55
C TYR A 93 -4.79 -11.13 -0.99
N VAL A 94 -5.06 -11.25 -2.30
CA VAL A 94 -5.88 -12.35 -2.84
C VAL A 94 -5.18 -13.68 -2.63
N VAL A 95 -3.87 -13.73 -2.84
CA VAL A 95 -3.07 -14.92 -2.54
C VAL A 95 -3.14 -15.23 -1.04
N ALA A 96 -3.02 -14.23 -0.17
CA ALA A 96 -3.13 -14.43 1.27
C ALA A 96 -4.51 -15.00 1.71
N LEU A 97 -5.59 -14.66 0.99
CA LEU A 97 -6.92 -15.23 1.21
C LEU A 97 -7.05 -16.68 0.71
N ALA A 98 -6.29 -17.05 -0.31
CA ALA A 98 -6.29 -18.41 -0.86
C ALA A 98 -5.40 -19.38 -0.06
N VAL A 99 -4.39 -18.87 0.66
CA VAL A 99 -3.55 -19.67 1.55
C VAL A 99 -4.36 -20.06 2.80
N PRO A 100 -4.31 -21.34 3.25
CA PRO A 100 -5.00 -21.75 4.47
C PRO A 100 -4.61 -20.84 5.65
N PRO A 101 -5.59 -20.39 6.45
CA PRO A 101 -5.30 -19.51 7.58
C PRO A 101 -4.24 -20.16 8.47
N ALA A 102 -3.30 -19.37 8.99
CA ALA A 102 -2.18 -19.85 9.81
C ALA A 102 -2.63 -20.72 11.00
N GLU A 103 -3.90 -20.59 11.41
CA GLU A 103 -4.59 -21.43 12.39
C GLU A 103 -4.65 -22.91 11.99
N SER A 104 -4.83 -23.21 10.70
CA SER A 104 -4.82 -24.58 10.16
C SER A 104 -3.44 -25.25 10.22
N LEU A 105 -2.37 -24.45 10.26
CA LEU A 105 -0.97 -24.90 10.39
C LEU A 105 -0.51 -25.05 11.85
N ARG A 106 -1.28 -24.53 12.83
CA ARG A 106 -1.00 -24.69 14.28
C ARG A 106 -0.88 -26.15 14.73
N PRO A 107 -1.72 -27.11 14.31
CA PRO A 107 -1.56 -28.51 14.70
C PRO A 107 -0.27 -29.15 14.15
N LEU A 108 0.20 -28.75 12.96
CA LEU A 108 1.49 -29.19 12.41
C LEU A 108 2.66 -28.56 13.19
N ALA A 109 2.58 -27.28 13.53
CA ALA A 109 3.60 -26.60 14.33
C ALA A 109 3.74 -27.19 15.75
N ARG A 110 2.64 -27.65 16.36
CA ARG A 110 2.68 -28.37 17.64
C ARG A 110 3.33 -29.75 17.53
N ARG A 111 3.09 -30.48 16.42
CA ARG A 111 3.75 -31.77 16.16
C ARG A 111 5.26 -31.65 15.95
N CYS A 112 5.75 -30.58 15.34
CA CYS A 112 7.19 -30.35 15.19
C CYS A 112 7.88 -29.85 16.47
N ARG A 113 7.15 -29.25 17.43
CA ARG A 113 7.72 -28.79 18.71
C ARG A 113 7.81 -29.89 19.77
N THR A 114 7.18 -31.04 19.53
CA THR A 114 7.15 -32.20 20.45
C THR A 114 8.04 -33.37 19.98
N ARG A 115 8.79 -33.19 18.89
CA ARG A 115 9.96 -33.98 18.53
C ARG A 115 11.21 -33.17 18.80
#